data_AF-A0A1I7T6E7-F1
#
_entry.id   AF-A0A1I7T6E7-F1
#
_cell.length_a   1.000
_cell.length_b   1.000
_cell.length_c   1.000
_cell.angle_alpha   90.00
_cell.angle_beta   90.00
_cell.angle_gamma   90.00
#
_symmetry.space_group_name_H-M   'P 1'
#
loop_
_entity.id
_entity.type
_entity.pdbx_description
1 polymer ?
#
loop_
_entity_poly.entity_id
_entity_poly.type
_entity_poly.pdbx_seq_one_letter_code
_entity_poly.pdbx_strand_id
1 'polypeptide(L)'
;MATETEQREGDGADIEVIAQFPETPSNPPTPGPPCVLIPPGQTNDISAWKKVDVLRWISCFLPPNYYPKVFIALNRLDIDGEILRSIIERRPSHITFDVPEKEFNVIISYGEAILNNH
;
A
#
# COMPACT_ATOMS: atom_id res chain seq x y z
N MET A 1 -24.81 27.98 -50.17
CA MET A 1 -24.96 28.99 -49.11
C MET A 1 -26.01 28.48 -48.14
N ALA A 2 -25.63 28.31 -46.86
CA ALA A 2 -26.45 28.21 -45.62
C ALA A 2 -27.51 27.08 -45.56
N THR A 3 -27.76 26.29 -44.50
CA THR A 3 -27.52 26.30 -43.03
C THR A 3 -27.71 24.81 -42.56
N GLU A 4 -26.92 24.20 -41.66
CA GLU A 4 -27.05 24.21 -40.16
C GLU A 4 -28.52 23.95 -39.70
N THR A 5 -28.94 22.95 -38.89
CA THR A 5 -28.60 22.53 -37.49
C THR A 5 -29.63 21.40 -37.15
N GLU A 6 -29.28 20.17 -36.71
CA GLU A 6 -29.30 19.66 -35.30
C GLU A 6 -30.50 18.73 -34.89
N GLN A 7 -30.21 17.81 -33.94
CA GLN A 7 -31.06 17.01 -33.01
C GLN A 7 -31.88 15.81 -33.57
N ARG A 8 -31.57 14.53 -33.24
CA ARG A 8 -31.65 13.69 -32.00
C ARG A 8 -33.03 13.07 -31.73
N GLU A 9 -33.09 11.73 -31.72
CA GLU A 9 -33.77 10.80 -30.76
C GLU A 9 -33.72 9.37 -31.36
N GLY A 10 -33.06 8.40 -30.71
CA GLY A 10 -33.68 7.40 -29.79
C GLY A 10 -33.94 6.11 -30.59
N ASP A 11 -33.47 4.91 -30.28
CA ASP A 11 -33.60 4.16 -29.03
C ASP A 11 -32.84 2.82 -29.22
N GLY A 12 -32.28 2.25 -28.15
CA GLY A 12 -31.74 0.88 -28.16
C GLY A 12 -30.28 0.76 -27.76
N ALA A 13 -29.89 1.32 -26.60
CA ALA A 13 -28.66 0.92 -25.94
C ALA A 13 -28.98 -0.14 -24.88
N ASP A 14 -28.55 -1.35 -25.19
CA ASP A 14 -28.18 -2.43 -24.28
C ASP A 14 -27.72 -1.94 -22.90
N ILE A 15 -28.30 -2.53 -21.85
CA ILE A 15 -27.83 -2.33 -20.48
C ILE A 15 -26.52 -3.13 -20.34
N GLU A 16 -25.39 -2.49 -20.66
CA GLU A 16 -24.10 -2.95 -20.19
C GLU A 16 -24.06 -2.81 -18.66
N VAL A 17 -24.10 -3.95 -17.96
CA VAL A 17 -23.78 -4.05 -16.55
C VAL A 17 -22.28 -3.79 -16.42
N ILE A 18 -21.90 -2.50 -16.40
CA ILE A 18 -20.54 -2.09 -16.08
C ILE A 18 -20.35 -2.40 -14.61
N ALA A 19 -19.66 -3.51 -14.32
CA ALA A 19 -19.10 -3.74 -13.00
C ALA A 19 -18.14 -2.58 -12.71
N GLN A 20 -18.64 -1.52 -12.07
CA GLN A 20 -17.83 -0.42 -11.55
C GLN A 20 -16.96 -0.98 -10.43
N PHE A 21 -15.83 -1.57 -10.81
CA PHE A 21 -14.69 -1.61 -9.91
C PHE A 21 -14.35 -0.15 -9.62
N PRO A 22 -14.28 0.28 -8.34
CA PRO A 22 -13.93 1.65 -8.02
C PRO A 22 -12.59 1.96 -8.67
N GLU A 23 -12.60 2.96 -9.56
CA GLU A 23 -11.41 3.47 -10.21
C GLU A 23 -10.40 3.83 -9.12
N THR A 24 -9.35 3.02 -8.96
CA THR A 24 -8.21 3.37 -8.13
C THR A 24 -7.70 4.71 -8.63
N PRO A 25 -7.66 5.78 -7.82
CA PRO A 25 -7.23 7.07 -8.33
C PRO A 25 -5.81 6.92 -8.88
N SER A 26 -5.57 7.50 -10.07
CA SER A 26 -4.40 7.18 -10.89
C SER A 26 -3.05 7.50 -10.23
N ASN A 27 -3.03 8.24 -9.12
CA ASN A 27 -1.83 8.52 -8.36
C ASN A 27 -1.92 7.95 -6.94
N PRO A 28 -0.91 7.21 -6.49
CA PRO A 28 -0.84 6.77 -5.11
C PRO A 28 -0.76 7.99 -4.18
N PRO A 29 -1.49 8.01 -3.06
CA PRO A 29 -1.32 9.05 -2.06
C PRO A 29 0.12 9.04 -1.55
N THR A 30 0.72 10.22 -1.43
CA THR A 30 2.04 10.34 -0.79
C THR A 30 1.93 9.84 0.64
N PRO A 31 2.78 8.89 1.09
CA PRO A 31 2.79 8.46 2.47
C PRO A 31 2.95 9.65 3.42
N GLY A 32 2.14 9.69 4.48
CA GLY A 32 2.27 10.71 5.52
C GLY A 32 3.62 10.63 6.26
N PRO A 33 3.95 11.62 7.10
CA PRO A 33 5.16 11.57 7.92
C PRO A 33 5.17 10.31 8.81
N PRO A 34 6.35 9.72 9.07
CA PRO A 34 6.46 8.51 9.89
C PRO A 34 5.97 8.80 11.30
N CYS A 35 4.96 8.04 11.73
CA CYS A 35 4.37 8.10 13.05
C CYS A 35 4.39 6.70 13.68
N VAL A 36 4.37 6.64 15.01
CA VAL A 36 4.22 5.38 15.73
C VAL A 36 2.81 4.85 15.52
N LEU A 37 2.68 3.96 14.56
CA LEU A 37 1.47 3.20 14.29
C LEU A 37 1.67 1.80 14.84
N ILE A 38 0.81 1.38 15.77
CA ILE A 38 0.85 0.03 16.33
C ILE A 38 -0.44 -0.67 15.89
N PRO A 39 -0.36 -1.86 15.26
CA PRO A 39 -1.55 -2.60 14.90
C PRO A 39 -2.40 -2.90 16.15
N PRO A 40 -3.73 -2.88 16.03
CA PRO A 40 -4.62 -3.05 17.18
C PRO A 40 -4.41 -4.41 17.86
N GLY A 41 -4.20 -4.38 19.18
CA GLY A 41 -3.94 -5.59 19.97
C GLY A 41 -2.47 -6.01 20.06
N GLN A 42 -1.55 -5.24 19.46
CA GLN A 42 -0.11 -5.47 19.53
C GLN A 42 0.58 -4.46 20.46
N THR A 43 1.79 -4.83 20.90
CA THR A 43 2.69 -3.97 21.68
C THR A 43 3.68 -3.24 20.78
N ASN A 44 4.43 -2.29 21.36
CA ASN A 44 5.55 -1.61 20.70
C ASN A 44 6.69 -2.58 20.33
N ASP A 45 6.73 -3.77 20.93
CA ASP A 45 7.67 -4.82 20.55
C ASP A 45 7.31 -5.37 19.16
N ILE A 46 8.01 -4.87 18.14
CA ILE A 46 7.84 -5.29 16.74
C ILE A 46 8.16 -6.77 16.58
N SER A 47 9.09 -7.33 17.35
CA SER A 47 9.51 -8.74 17.27
C SER A 47 8.37 -9.71 17.60
N ALA A 48 7.39 -9.29 18.40
CA ALA A 48 6.21 -10.09 18.73
C ALA A 48 5.15 -10.15 17.60
N TRP A 49 5.29 -9.33 16.55
CA TRP A 49 4.29 -9.21 15.50
C TRP A 49 4.32 -10.42 14.57
N LYS A 50 3.14 -10.94 14.21
CA LYS A 50 3.04 -11.96 13.17
C LYS A 50 3.03 -11.31 11.80
N LYS A 51 3.24 -12.12 10.76
CA LYS A 51 3.12 -11.69 9.36
C LYS A 51 1.87 -10.85 9.07
N VAL A 52 0.71 -11.28 9.58
CA VAL A 52 -0.56 -10.56 9.36
C VAL A 52 -0.55 -9.18 10.02
N ASP A 53 0.08 -9.04 11.17
CA ASP A 53 0.21 -7.77 11.89
C ASP A 53 1.15 -6.82 11.13
N VAL A 54 2.27 -7.34 10.61
CA VAL A 54 3.21 -6.60 9.75
C VAL A 54 2.51 -6.10 8.48
N LEU A 55 1.79 -6.97 7.76
CA LEU A 55 1.07 -6.57 6.55
C LEU A 55 -0.03 -5.55 6.85
N ARG A 56 -0.77 -5.73 7.95
CA ARG A 56 -1.79 -4.76 8.38
C ARG A 56 -1.15 -3.42 8.72
N TRP A 57 -0.03 -3.42 9.42
CA TRP A 57 0.71 -2.21 9.76
C TRP A 57 1.18 -1.47 8.50
N ILE A 58 1.78 -2.17 7.54
CA ILE A 58 2.21 -1.59 6.25
C ILE A 58 1.01 -1.00 5.49
N SER A 59 -0.15 -1.66 5.53
CA SER A 59 -1.37 -1.17 4.87
C SER A 59 -1.87 0.19 5.38
N CYS A 60 -1.45 0.62 6.58
CA CYS A 60 -1.83 1.91 7.13
C CYS A 60 -1.18 3.11 6.40
N PHE A 61 -0.01 2.91 5.78
CA PHE A 61 0.75 3.98 5.12
C PHE A 61 1.16 3.66 3.67
N LEU A 62 1.11 2.38 3.27
CA LEU A 62 1.18 1.93 1.88
C LEU A 62 -0.07 1.08 1.61
N PRO A 63 -1.19 1.66 1.11
CA PRO A 63 -2.41 0.90 0.95
C PRO A 63 -2.28 -0.12 -0.20
N PRO A 64 -2.78 -1.35 -0.05
CA PRO A 64 -2.63 -2.41 -1.05
C PRO A 64 -3.27 -2.07 -2.41
N ASN A 65 -4.29 -1.23 -2.43
CA ASN A 65 -4.95 -0.76 -3.66
C ASN A 65 -4.02 0.07 -4.56
N TYR A 66 -3.02 0.74 -3.98
CA TYR A 66 -2.06 1.56 -4.72
C TYR A 66 -0.69 0.90 -4.86
N TYR A 67 -0.34 0.03 -3.91
CA TYR A 67 0.97 -0.62 -3.84
C TYR A 67 0.87 -2.15 -3.91
N PRO A 68 0.10 -2.75 -4.85
CA PRO A 68 -0.15 -4.19 -4.84
C PRO A 68 1.15 -5.01 -4.98
N LYS A 69 2.13 -4.50 -5.73
CA LYS A 69 3.45 -5.13 -5.90
C LYS A 69 4.18 -5.31 -4.57
N VAL A 70 4.10 -4.31 -3.68
CA VAL A 70 4.71 -4.37 -2.35
C VAL A 70 4.07 -5.51 -1.54
N PHE A 71 2.74 -5.60 -1.49
CA PHE A 71 2.06 -6.67 -0.76
C PHE A 71 2.31 -8.05 -1.34
N ILE A 72 2.36 -8.17 -2.67
CA ILE A 72 2.70 -9.44 -3.33
C ILE A 72 4.11 -9.88 -2.93
N ALA A 73 5.08 -8.97 -2.98
CA ALA A 73 6.47 -9.27 -2.63
C ALA A 73 6.60 -9.67 -1.14
N LEU A 74 6.06 -8.85 -0.23
CA LEU A 74 6.12 -9.11 1.21
C LEU A 74 5.37 -10.39 1.60
N ASN A 75 4.22 -10.67 0.97
CA ASN A 75 3.46 -11.89 1.25
C ASN A 75 4.19 -13.17 0.81
N ARG A 76 5.01 -13.09 -0.26
CA ARG A 76 5.87 -14.20 -0.72
C ARG A 76 7.05 -14.46 0.20
N LEU A 77 7.56 -13.41 0.85
CA LEU A 77 8.75 -13.47 1.71
C LEU A 77 8.44 -13.85 3.18
N ASP A 78 7.16 -13.98 3.52
CA ASP A 78 6.70 -14.38 4.85
C ASP A 78 7.30 -13.55 5.99
N ILE A 79 7.35 -12.22 5.79
CA ILE A 79 8.00 -11.30 6.73
C ILE A 79 7.15 -11.15 7.99
N ASP A 80 7.68 -11.64 9.10
CA ASP A 80 7.17 -11.43 10.46
C ASP A 80 7.88 -10.26 11.16
N GLY A 81 7.55 -10.05 12.43
CA GLY A 81 8.10 -9.01 13.27
C GLY A 81 9.61 -9.09 13.50
N GLU A 82 10.15 -10.30 13.69
CA GLU A 82 11.59 -10.50 13.90
C GLU A 82 12.39 -10.19 12.64
N ILE A 83 11.87 -10.63 11.48
CA ILE A 83 12.46 -10.32 10.17
C ILE A 83 12.35 -8.82 9.90
N LEU A 84 11.19 -8.20 10.16
CA LEU A 84 11.00 -6.75 9.99
C LEU A 84 11.99 -5.96 10.84
N ARG A 85 12.16 -6.33 12.11
CA ARG A 85 13.17 -5.72 12.99
C ARG A 85 14.58 -5.86 12.42
N SER A 86 14.93 -7.05 11.94
CA SER A 86 16.23 -7.29 11.30
C SER A 86 16.44 -6.44 10.04
N ILE A 87 15.38 -6.21 9.25
CA ILE A 87 15.42 -5.33 8.08
C ILE A 87 15.69 -3.88 8.50
N ILE A 88 15.02 -3.40 9.55
CA ILE A 88 15.20 -2.03 10.05
C ILE A 88 16.63 -1.83 10.58
N GLU A 89 17.13 -2.78 11.38
CA GLU A 89 18.46 -2.68 12.00
C GLU A 89 19.60 -2.85 10.99
N ARG A 90 19.50 -3.82 10.08
CA ARG A 90 20.60 -4.15 9.14
C ARG A 90 20.53 -3.40 7.82
N ARG A 91 19.37 -2.82 7.50
CA ARG A 91 19.09 -2.12 6.23
C ARG A 91 19.61 -2.86 4.99
N PRO A 92 19.15 -4.11 4.76
CA PRO A 92 19.49 -4.85 3.54
C PRO A 92 19.00 -4.13 2.28
N SER A 93 19.51 -4.52 1.11
CA SER A 93 19.11 -3.91 -0.16
C SER A 93 17.63 -4.17 -0.46
N HIS A 94 16.90 -3.12 -0.88
CA HIS A 94 15.49 -3.22 -1.30
C HIS A 94 15.27 -4.25 -2.42
N ILE A 95 16.30 -4.46 -3.26
CA ILE A 95 16.30 -5.45 -4.35
C ILE A 95 16.10 -6.88 -3.81
N THR A 96 16.62 -7.18 -2.62
CA THR A 96 16.45 -8.49 -1.97
C THR A 96 14.98 -8.82 -1.71
N PHE A 97 14.14 -7.80 -1.58
CA PHE A 97 12.72 -7.94 -1.28
C PHE A 97 11.83 -7.76 -2.51
N ASP A 98 12.39 -7.45 -3.68
CA ASP A 98 11.63 -7.10 -4.89
C ASP A 98 10.64 -5.93 -4.63
N VAL A 99 11.03 -5.02 -3.72
CA VAL A 99 10.27 -3.81 -3.36
C VAL A 99 11.01 -2.59 -3.91
N PRO A 100 10.32 -1.59 -4.51
CA PRO A 100 11.01 -0.40 -4.97
C PRO A 100 11.59 0.41 -3.81
N GLU A 101 12.73 1.06 -4.04
CA GLU A 101 13.52 1.73 -3.01
C GLU A 101 12.70 2.75 -2.20
N LYS A 102 11.82 3.51 -2.87
CA LYS A 102 10.99 4.54 -2.24
C LYS A 102 10.08 3.93 -1.18
N GLU A 103 9.35 2.88 -1.53
CA GLU A 103 8.42 2.18 -0.62
C GLU A 103 9.18 1.45 0.48
N PHE A 104 10.35 0.87 0.17
CA PHE A 104 11.20 0.24 1.16
C PHE A 104 11.71 1.22 2.22
N ASN A 105 12.14 2.41 1.80
CA ASN A 105 12.56 3.47 2.71
C ASN A 105 11.42 3.94 3.61
N VAL A 106 10.19 4.02 3.09
CA VAL A 106 9.01 4.35 3.89
C VAL A 106 8.79 3.30 4.99
N ILE A 107 8.86 2.00 4.65
CA ILE A 107 8.72 0.91 5.63
C ILE A 107 9.79 1.03 6.73
N ILE A 108 11.06 1.30 6.36
CA ILE A 108 12.14 1.49 7.33
C ILE A 108 11.86 2.70 8.23
N SER A 109 11.52 3.87 7.67
CA SER A 109 11.32 5.09 8.46
C SER A 109 10.16 4.96 9.46
N TYR A 110 9.07 4.29 9.09
CA TYR A 110 7.98 4.01 10.02
C TYR A 110 8.38 3.00 11.09
N GLY A 111 9.20 2.00 10.75
CA GLY A 111 9.74 1.03 11.70
C GLY A 111 10.67 1.67 12.72
N GLU A 112 11.56 2.56 12.27
CA GLU A 112 12.45 3.35 13.13
C GLU A 112 11.67 4.24 14.09
N ALA A 113 10.57 4.84 13.65
CA ALA A 113 9.72 5.63 14.53
C ALA A 113 9.19 4.81 15.72
N ILE A 114 8.88 3.53 15.51
CA ILE A 114 8.43 2.64 16.59
C ILE A 114 9.59 2.28 17.52
N LEU A 115 10.76 1.94 16.98
CA LEU A 115 11.93 1.54 17.77
C LEU A 115 12.53 2.71 18.59
N ASN A 116 12.47 3.93 18.06
CA ASN A 116 13.01 5.12 18.72
C ASN A 116 12.08 5.71 19.79
N ASN A 117 10.84 5.23 19.89
CA ASN A 117 9.85 5.72 20.87
C ASN A 117 9.80 4.81 22.12
N HIS A 118 10.92 4.17 22.44
CA HIS A 118 11.09 3.18 23.50
C HIS A 118 12.30 3.47 24.40
#